data_AF-A0A2E0M3A7-F1
#
_entry.id   AF-A0A2E0M3A7-F1
#
_cell.length_a   1.000
_cell.length_b   1.000
_cell.length_c   1.000
_cell.angle_alpha   90.00
_cell.angle_beta   90.00
_cell.angle_gamma   90.00
#
_symmetry.space_group_name_H-M   'P 1'
#
loop_
_entity.id
_entity.type
_entity.pdbx_description
1 polymer ?
#
loop_
_entity_poly.entity_id
_entity_poly.type
_entity_poly.pdbx_seq_one_letter_code
_entity_poly.pdbx_strand_id
1 'polypeptide(L)' 'MNYNKYNSELRKIMKFHGYTVLRKKNHIIWINPTTGERYVTPASSSDGNVLKRINQKLNRQKVLIRS' A
#
# COMPACT_ATOMS: atom_id res chain seq x y z
N MET A 1 -11.87 -13.37 0.71
CA MET A 1 -10.53 -13.10 1.27
C MET A 1 -10.70 -12.57 2.69
N ASN A 2 -10.02 -13.13 3.69
CA ASN A 2 -10.19 -12.72 5.09
C ASN A 2 -9.50 -11.36 5.32
N TYR A 3 -10.18 -10.47 6.04
CA TYR A 3 -9.69 -9.17 6.49
C TYR A 3 -8.25 -9.19 7.03
N ASN A 4 -7.95 -10.18 7.88
CA ASN A 4 -6.63 -10.33 8.49
C ASN A 4 -5.55 -10.70 7.47
N LYS A 5 -5.91 -11.45 6.41
CA LYS A 5 -4.98 -11.83 5.33
C LYS A 5 -4.67 -10.63 4.42
N TYR A 6 -5.68 -9.85 4.05
CA TYR A 6 -5.52 -8.63 3.24
C TYR A 6 -4.54 -7.64 3.90
N ASN A 7 -4.73 -7.36 5.18
CA ASN A 7 -3.88 -6.41 5.90
C ASN A 7 -2.43 -6.88 6.02
N SER A 8 -2.20 -8.19 6.13
CA SER A 8 -0.85 -8.78 6.15
C SER A 8 -0.16 -8.64 4.79
N GLU A 9 -0.85 -8.93 3.69
CA GLU A 9 -0.30 -8.81 2.34
C GLU A 9 -0.05 -7.35 1.94
N LEU A 10 -0.98 -6.44 2.25
CA LEU A 10 -0.82 -5.00 2.03
C LEU A 10 0.43 -4.47 2.75
N ARG A 11 0.65 -4.87 4.00
CA ARG A 11 1.84 -4.49 4.78
C ARG A 11 3.12 -4.95 4.11
N LYS A 12 3.16 -6.17 3.56
CA LYS A 12 4.33 -6.71 2.86
C LYS A 12 4.63 -5.90 1.59
N ILE A 13 3.62 -5.65 0.76
CA ILE A 13 3.75 -4.86 -0.48
C ILE A 13 4.26 -3.46 -0.15
N MET A 14 3.61 -2.75 0.77
CA MET A 14 3.97 -1.37 1.09
C MET A 14 5.39 -1.26 1.65
N LYS A 15 5.78 -2.15 2.57
CA LYS A 15 7.16 -2.21 3.08
C LYS A 15 8.18 -2.50 1.98
N PHE A 16 7.88 -3.41 1.05
CA PHE A 16 8.75 -3.71 -0.10
C PHE A 16 8.97 -2.49 -1.02
N HIS A 17 8.02 -1.56 -1.07
CA HIS A 17 8.13 -0.31 -1.80
C HIS A 17 8.67 0.86 -0.95
N GLY A 18 9.10 0.62 0.29
CA GLY A 18 9.66 1.66 1.16
C GLY A 18 8.62 2.52 1.88
N TYR A 19 7.34 2.13 1.86
CA TYR A 19 6.28 2.85 2.54
C TYR A 19 6.20 2.48 4.03
N THR A 20 5.97 3.49 4.86
CA THR A 20 5.76 3.38 6.30
C THR A 20 4.29 3.57 6.64
N VAL A 21 3.80 2.85 7.65
CA VAL A 21 2.39 2.89 8.06
C VAL A 21 2.12 4.00 9.08
N LEU A 22 1.11 4.82 8.80
CA LEU A 22 0.49 5.78 9.71
C LEU A 22 -0.97 5.33 9.92
N ARG A 23 -1.26 4.70 11.06
CA ARG A 23 -2.60 4.14 11.33
C ARG A 23 -3.53 5.21 11.90
N LYS A 24 -4.69 5.43 11.27
CA LYS A 24 -5.86 6.12 11.86
C LYS A 24 -7.03 5.14 11.96
N LYS A 25 -7.94 5.30 12.94
CA LYS A 25 -9.00 4.33 13.32
C LYS A 25 -9.67 3.60 12.13
N ASN A 26 -10.05 4.34 11.08
CA ASN A 26 -10.83 3.81 9.96
C ASN A 26 -10.05 3.70 8.64
N HIS A 27 -8.82 4.19 8.58
CA HIS A 27 -8.00 4.21 7.36
C HIS A 27 -6.54 3.95 7.69
N ILE A 28 -5.88 3.18 6.85
CA ILE A 28 -4.43 2.99 6.89
C ILE A 28 -3.82 3.97 5.90
N ILE A 29 -2.97 4.87 6.40
CA ILE A 29 -2.20 5.79 5.58
C ILE A 29 -0.80 5.21 5.42
N TRP A 30 -0.29 5.22 4.22
CA TRP A 30 1.04 4.77 3.85
C TRP A 30 1.81 5.96 3.31
N ILE A 31 3.01 6.21 3.83
CA ILE A 31 3.87 7.31 3.39
C ILE A 31 5.21 6.78 2.94
N ASN A 32 5.67 7.19 1.76
CA ASN A 32 7.05 7.01 1.34
C ASN A 32 7.87 8.17 1.93
N PRO A 33 8.80 7.90 2.86
CA PRO A 33 9.60 8.96 3.48
C PRO A 33 10.58 9.61 2.50
N THR A 34 10.97 8.92 1.43
CA THR A 34 11.91 9.42 0.43
C THR A 34 11.25 10.37 -0.56
N THR A 35 10.04 10.04 -1.04
CA THR A 35 9.33 10.85 -2.05
C THR A 35 8.24 11.74 -1.48
N GLY A 36 7.83 11.53 -0.23
CA GLY A 36 6.68 12.19 0.38
C GLY A 36 5.32 11.67 -0.11
N GLU A 37 5.28 10.69 -1.01
CA GLU A 37 4.04 10.13 -1.56
C GLU A 37 3.19 9.48 -0.48
N ARG A 38 1.86 9.67 -0.58
CA ARG A 38 0.89 9.15 0.39
C ARG A 38 -0.16 8.30 -0.29
N TYR A 39 -0.48 7.16 0.33
CA TYR A 39 -1.57 6.28 -0.07
C TYR A 39 -2.52 6.07 1.10
N VAL A 40 -3.81 6.23 0.86
CA VAL A 40 -4.84 5.96 1.86
C VAL A 40 -5.60 4.72 1.43
N THR A 41 -5.63 3.71 2.30
CA THR A 41 -6.39 2.49 2.10
C THR A 41 -7.43 2.36 3.20
N PRO A 42 -8.65 1.88 2.91
CA PRO A 42 -9.65 1.68 3.94
C PRO A 42 -9.16 0.61 4.90
N ALA A 43 -9.35 0.83 6.21
CA ALA A 43 -8.85 -0.11 7.20
C ALA A 43 -9.59 -1.43 7.13
N SER A 44 -10.85 -1.46 6.66
CA SER A 44 -11.82 -2.58 6.62
C SER A 44 -11.89 -3.34 5.28
N SER A 45 -11.20 -2.89 4.23
CA SER A 45 -11.29 -3.53 2.91
C SER A 45 -10.68 -4.93 2.92
N SER A 46 -11.45 -5.93 2.51
CA SER A 46 -11.01 -7.31 2.30
C SER A 46 -10.85 -7.66 0.82
N ASP A 47 -10.89 -6.66 -0.06
CA ASP A 47 -10.93 -6.86 -1.51
C ASP A 47 -9.53 -7.04 -2.11
N GLY A 48 -9.22 -8.26 -2.56
CA GLY A 48 -7.96 -8.60 -3.22
C GLY A 48 -7.69 -7.82 -4.52
N ASN A 49 -8.72 -7.26 -5.16
CA ASN A 49 -8.53 -6.41 -6.34
C ASN A 49 -7.84 -5.08 -6.00
N VAL A 50 -8.05 -4.56 -4.79
CA VAL A 50 -7.39 -3.34 -4.31
C VAL A 50 -5.88 -3.57 -4.17
N LEU A 51 -5.45 -4.73 -3.66
CA LEU A 51 -4.02 -5.08 -3.58
C LEU A 51 -3.36 -5.12 -4.96
N LYS A 52 -4.03 -5.74 -5.95
CA LYS A 52 -3.52 -5.81 -7.32
C LYS A 52 -3.33 -4.42 -7.92
N ARG A 53 -4.31 -3.53 -7.79
CA ARG A 53 -4.25 -2.15 -8.29
C ARG A 53 -3.12 -1.35 -7.63
N ILE A 54 -2.98 -1.46 -6.31
CA ILE A 54 -1.90 -0.81 -5.56
C ILE A 54 -0.54 -1.32 -6.04
N ASN A 55 -0.34 -2.63 -6.10
CA ASN A 55 0.93 -3.22 -6.52
C ASN A 55 1.30 -2.82 -7.97
N GLN A 56 0.31 -2.84 -8.89
CA GLN A 56 0.53 -2.38 -10.27
C GLN A 56 0.95 -0.90 -10.33
N LYS A 57 0.29 -0.03 -9.57
CA LYS A 57 0.64 1.40 -9.54
C LYS A 57 2.06 1.62 -9.00
N LEU A 58 2.40 0.97 -7.89
CA LEU A 58 3.73 1.08 -7.26
C LEU A 58 4.86 0.54 -8.17
N ASN A 59 4.58 -0.54 -8.93
CA ASN A 59 5.54 -1.08 -9.90
C ASN A 59 5.73 -0.13 -11.10
N ARG A 60 4.67 0.49 -11.61
CA ARG A 60 4.77 1.49 -12.68
C ARG A 60 5.62 2.70 -12.25
N GLN A 61 5.43 3.17 -11.02
CA GLN A 61 6.23 4.28 -10.47
C GLN A 61 7.72 3.92 -10.35
N LYS A 62 8.06 2.68 -9.93
CA LYS A 62 9.46 2.22 -9.89
C LYS A 62 10.12 2.18 -11.27
N VAL A 63 9.38 1.87 -12.34
CA VAL A 63 9.91 1.86 -13.71
C VAL A 63 10.26 3.27 -14.17
N LEU A 64 9.41 4.26 -13.88
CA LEU A 64 9.63 5.67 -14.26
C LEU A 64 10.83 6.33 -13.55
N ILE A 65 11.24 5.84 -12.38
CA ILE A 65 12.39 6.39 -11.62
C ILE A 65 13.72 5.76 -12.07
N ARG A 66 13.68 4.64 -12.81
CA ARG A 66 14.87 3.87 -13.25
C ARG A 66 15.25 4.09 -14.72
N SER A 67 14.46 4.88 -15.45
CA SER A 67 14.66 5.26 -16.85
C SER A 67 15.30 6.63 -16.98
#